data_AF-A0A9W4SW84-F1
#
_entry.id   AF-A0A9W4SW84-F1
#
_cell.length_a   1.000
_cell.length_b   1.000
_cell.length_c   1.000
_cell.angle_alpha   90.00
_cell.angle_beta   90.00
_cell.angle_gamma   90.00
#
_symmetry.space_group_name_H-M   'P 1'
#
loop_
_entity.id
_entity.type
_entity.pdbx_description
1 polymer ?
#
loop_
_entity_poly.entity_id
_entity_poly.type
_entity_poly.pdbx_seq_one_letter_code
_entity_poly.pdbx_strand_id
1 'polypeptide(L)'
;MDPKDAEYLSFLEDYEKKTQPFIQPKEVPLTITQMQDPTTFPADIQRIRETLLEASSQLLYISEAEEPYEFIFIPNEEISELPSNCEEFKSLIKKSNITLTEEEESAEEGNENNILDFGEFFNPFTVVHAEDPYGQRDGYKELQKIIEATFHGKENVRIYKVGSHRKIGVFIVGLVKGVGIVGLKTLSVET
;
A
#
# COMPACT_ATOMS: atom_id res chain seq x y z
N MET A 1 -29.55 -17.32 -52.84
CA MET A 1 -28.52 -17.15 -51.81
C MET A 1 -27.21 -17.04 -52.54
N ASP A 2 -26.66 -15.83 -52.61
CA ASP A 2 -25.49 -15.53 -53.40
C ASP A 2 -24.23 -16.08 -52.70
N PRO A 3 -23.31 -16.73 -53.42
CA PRO A 3 -22.12 -17.35 -52.84
C PRO A 3 -21.16 -16.34 -52.17
N LYS A 4 -21.33 -15.04 -52.45
CA LYS A 4 -20.56 -13.95 -51.84
C LYS A 4 -20.98 -13.65 -50.40
N ASP A 5 -22.22 -13.96 -50.03
CA ASP A 5 -22.71 -13.74 -48.67
C ASP A 5 -22.07 -14.74 -47.69
N ALA A 6 -21.81 -15.98 -48.15
CA ALA A 6 -21.16 -17.00 -47.33
C ALA A 6 -19.68 -16.67 -47.06
N GLU A 7 -18.99 -16.08 -48.04
CA GLU A 7 -17.58 -15.66 -47.93
C GLU A 7 -17.43 -14.41 -47.05
N TYR A 8 -18.41 -13.50 -47.10
CA TYR A 8 -18.45 -12.34 -46.21
C TYR A 8 -18.76 -12.73 -44.76
N LEU A 9 -19.67 -13.69 -44.55
CA LEU A 9 -19.98 -14.21 -43.21
C LEU A 9 -18.81 -14.98 -42.59
N SER A 10 -18.09 -15.79 -43.37
CA SER A 10 -16.89 -16.48 -42.85
C SER A 10 -15.76 -15.52 -42.54
N PHE A 11 -15.61 -14.44 -43.31
CA PHE A 11 -14.66 -13.38 -42.99
C PHE A 11 -15.01 -12.64 -41.70
N LEU A 12 -16.29 -12.35 -41.43
CA LEU A 12 -16.72 -11.73 -40.18
C LEU A 12 -16.50 -12.65 -38.97
N GLU A 13 -16.80 -13.95 -39.08
CA GLU A 13 -16.51 -14.92 -38.01
C GLU A 13 -15.01 -15.05 -37.72
N ASP A 14 -14.17 -15.07 -38.76
CA ASP A 14 -12.72 -15.12 -38.60
C ASP A 14 -12.14 -13.80 -38.08
N TYR A 15 -12.75 -12.67 -38.43
CA TYR A 15 -12.36 -11.36 -37.91
C TYR A 15 -12.74 -11.25 -36.43
N GLU A 16 -13.97 -11.60 -36.03
CA GLU A 16 -14.38 -11.62 -34.62
C GLU A 16 -13.52 -12.57 -33.79
N LYS A 17 -13.17 -13.76 -34.30
CA LYS A 17 -12.23 -14.67 -33.61
C LYS A 17 -10.83 -14.09 -33.47
N LYS A 18 -10.36 -13.29 -34.43
CA LYS A 18 -9.02 -12.68 -34.41
C LYS A 18 -8.96 -11.37 -33.64
N THR A 19 -10.06 -10.63 -33.54
CA THR A 19 -10.14 -9.32 -32.88
C THR A 19 -10.90 -9.35 -31.58
N GLN A 20 -11.34 -10.51 -31.10
CA GLN A 20 -11.68 -10.66 -29.69
C GLN A 20 -10.46 -10.18 -28.90
N PRO A 21 -10.56 -9.09 -28.12
CA PRO A 21 -9.50 -8.75 -27.22
C PRO A 21 -9.30 -9.99 -26.35
N PHE A 22 -8.08 -10.51 -26.33
CA PHE A 22 -7.61 -11.27 -25.19
C PHE A 22 -7.70 -10.31 -23.99
N ILE A 23 -8.91 -10.15 -23.46
CA ILE A 23 -9.09 -9.99 -22.04
C ILE A 23 -8.71 -11.36 -21.52
N GLN A 24 -7.40 -11.62 -21.46
CA GLN A 24 -6.93 -12.30 -20.27
C GLN A 24 -7.56 -11.45 -19.17
N PRO A 25 -8.39 -12.00 -18.27
CA PRO A 25 -8.32 -11.43 -16.94
C PRO A 25 -6.82 -11.42 -16.69
N LYS A 26 -6.23 -10.23 -16.54
CA LYS A 26 -5.02 -10.14 -15.75
C LYS A 26 -5.46 -10.90 -14.51
N GLU A 27 -5.00 -12.15 -14.39
CA GLU A 27 -4.73 -12.71 -13.10
C GLU A 27 -3.79 -11.65 -12.55
N VAL A 28 -4.40 -10.63 -11.92
CA VAL A 28 -3.82 -9.99 -10.77
C VAL A 28 -3.33 -11.23 -10.04
N PRO A 29 -2.02 -11.42 -9.85
CA PRO A 29 -1.64 -12.35 -8.82
C PRO A 29 -2.42 -11.82 -7.63
N LEU A 30 -3.48 -12.56 -7.27
CA LEU A 30 -3.87 -12.72 -5.90
C LEU A 30 -2.61 -13.34 -5.32
N THR A 31 -1.60 -12.50 -5.10
CA THR A 31 -0.78 -12.56 -3.92
C THR A 31 -1.85 -12.70 -2.87
N ILE A 32 -2.04 -13.94 -2.44
CA ILE A 32 -2.86 -14.25 -1.29
C ILE A 32 -2.08 -13.60 -0.17
N THR A 33 -2.21 -12.29 -0.01
CA THR A 33 -1.90 -11.59 1.20
C THR A 33 -2.79 -12.30 2.19
N GLN A 34 -2.19 -13.19 3.00
CA GLN A 34 -2.89 -13.83 4.09
C GLN A 34 -3.41 -12.67 4.96
N MET A 35 -4.64 -12.25 4.70
CA MET A 35 -5.36 -11.34 5.57
C MET A 35 -5.42 -12.07 6.89
N GLN A 36 -4.60 -11.66 7.85
CA GLN A 36 -4.71 -12.11 9.23
C GLN A 36 -6.18 -12.00 9.64
N ASP A 37 -6.72 -13.11 10.16
CA ASP A 37 -8.15 -13.23 10.49
C ASP A 37 -8.60 -12.01 11.32
N PRO A 38 -9.63 -11.25 10.87
CA PRO A 38 -10.00 -9.98 11.46
C PRO A 38 -10.53 -10.10 12.91
N THR A 39 -10.85 -11.31 13.35
CA THR A 39 -11.37 -11.63 14.69
C THR A 39 -10.30 -11.78 15.77
N THR A 40 -9.02 -11.76 15.40
CA THR A 40 -7.90 -11.94 16.36
C THR A 40 -7.35 -10.63 16.95
N PHE A 41 -7.77 -9.48 16.43
CA PHE A 41 -7.26 -8.19 16.88
C PHE A 41 -8.04 -7.66 18.10
N PRO A 42 -7.38 -6.92 19.01
CA PRO A 42 -8.08 -6.17 20.05
C PRO A 42 -9.10 -5.19 19.45
N ALA A 43 -10.19 -4.91 20.17
CA ALA A 43 -11.30 -4.08 19.67
C ALA A 43 -10.83 -2.68 19.19
N ASP A 44 -9.84 -2.11 19.86
CA ASP A 44 -9.28 -0.81 19.46
C ASP A 44 -8.52 -0.90 18.13
N ILE A 45 -7.81 -2.00 17.88
CA ILE A 45 -7.10 -2.24 16.62
C ILE A 45 -8.07 -2.48 15.47
N GLN A 46 -9.20 -3.16 15.72
CA GLN A 46 -10.24 -3.33 14.71
C GLN A 46 -10.82 -1.98 14.26
N ARG A 47 -11.11 -1.08 15.21
CA ARG A 47 -11.60 0.28 14.88
C ARG A 47 -10.57 1.07 14.10
N ILE A 48 -9.31 1.03 14.51
CA ILE A 48 -8.21 1.70 13.80
C ILE A 48 -8.10 1.15 12.38
N ARG A 49 -8.14 -0.18 12.22
CA ARG A 49 -8.12 -0.85 10.91
C ARG A 49 -9.23 -0.38 9.99
N GLU A 50 -10.48 -0.39 10.47
CA GLU A 50 -11.64 0.05 9.69
C GLU A 50 -11.49 1.50 9.27
N THR A 51 -11.12 2.37 10.21
CA THR A 51 -10.96 3.81 9.97
C THR A 51 -9.87 4.10 8.94
N LEU A 52 -8.71 3.44 9.07
CA LEU A 52 -7.57 3.64 8.16
C LEU A 52 -7.86 3.06 6.77
N LEU A 53 -8.45 1.86 6.68
CA LEU A 53 -8.78 1.23 5.40
C LEU A 53 -9.90 1.96 4.67
N GLU A 54 -10.91 2.47 5.39
CA GLU A 54 -11.98 3.27 4.79
C GLU A 54 -11.39 4.54 4.15
N ALA A 55 -10.53 5.26 4.89
CA ALA A 55 -9.84 6.46 4.43
C ALA A 55 -8.91 6.19 3.23
N SER A 56 -8.27 5.02 3.18
CA SER A 56 -7.32 4.67 2.12
C SER A 56 -7.94 3.86 0.98
N SER A 57 -9.20 3.45 1.07
CA SER A 57 -9.84 2.52 0.11
C SER A 57 -9.92 3.05 -1.32
N GLN A 58 -10.02 4.36 -1.47
CA GLN A 58 -10.10 5.05 -2.76
C GLN A 58 -8.76 5.66 -3.19
N LEU A 59 -7.72 5.50 -2.36
CA LEU A 59 -6.41 6.07 -2.59
C LEU A 59 -5.46 5.02 -3.17
N LEU A 60 -4.67 5.46 -4.14
CA LEU A 60 -3.59 4.69 -4.74
C LEU A 60 -2.31 5.46 -4.55
N TYR A 61 -1.29 4.80 -4.01
CA TYR A 61 0.05 5.34 -3.97
C TYR A 61 0.63 5.31 -5.38
N ILE A 62 0.93 6.50 -5.90
CA ILE A 62 1.41 6.67 -7.27
C ILE A 62 2.92 6.89 -7.21
N SER A 63 3.66 5.88 -7.64
CA SER A 63 5.06 6.03 -8.04
C SER A 63 5.15 5.79 -9.55
N GLU A 64 5.91 4.80 -10.00
CA GLU A 64 5.82 4.29 -11.38
C GLU A 64 4.71 3.25 -11.57
N ALA A 65 4.17 2.73 -10.47
CA ALA A 65 2.98 1.90 -10.43
C ALA A 65 1.91 2.56 -9.54
N GLU A 66 0.68 2.08 -9.68
CA GLU A 66 -0.45 2.47 -8.84
C GLU A 66 -0.71 1.32 -7.86
N GLU A 67 -0.37 1.53 -6.58
CA GLU A 67 -0.43 0.48 -5.56
C GLU A 67 -1.42 0.86 -4.45
N PRO A 68 -2.31 -0.06 -4.02
CA PRO A 68 -3.26 0.21 -2.94
C PRO A 68 -2.57 0.25 -1.58
N TYR A 69 -3.32 0.71 -0.57
CA TYR A 69 -2.90 0.62 0.82
C TYR A 69 -3.47 -0.64 1.48
N GLU A 70 -2.60 -1.34 2.19
CA GLU A 70 -2.94 -2.51 3.01
C GLU A 70 -2.78 -2.18 4.50
N PHE A 71 -3.62 -2.77 5.34
CA PHE A 71 -3.48 -2.61 6.78
C PHE A 71 -2.38 -3.50 7.35
N ILE A 72 -1.60 -2.98 8.28
CA ILE A 72 -0.58 -3.74 9.01
C ILE A 72 -0.75 -3.63 10.52
N PHE A 73 -0.46 -4.73 11.20
CA PHE A 73 -0.39 -4.80 12.66
C PHE A 73 0.77 -5.68 13.10
N ILE A 74 1.62 -5.13 13.96
CA ILE A 74 2.77 -5.78 14.59
C ILE A 74 2.47 -5.85 16.09
N PRO A 75 1.97 -6.98 16.61
CA PRO A 75 1.71 -7.12 18.04
C PRO A 75 3.03 -7.10 18.81
N ASN A 76 3.17 -6.16 19.74
CA ASN A 76 4.31 -6.07 20.63
C ASN A 76 3.93 -5.19 21.83
N GLU A 77 3.61 -5.81 22.97
CA GLU A 77 3.18 -5.09 24.17
C GLU A 77 4.33 -4.35 24.88
N GLU A 78 5.57 -4.81 24.66
CA GLU A 78 6.78 -4.27 25.30
C GLU A 78 7.30 -3.00 24.62
N ILE A 79 6.81 -2.70 23.41
CA ILE A 79 7.27 -1.53 22.66
C ILE A 79 6.68 -0.25 23.23
N SER A 80 7.57 0.65 23.64
CA SER A 80 7.23 1.95 24.23
C SER A 80 7.38 3.11 23.25
N GLU A 81 8.19 2.94 22.21
CA GLU A 81 8.50 3.97 21.21
C GLU A 81 8.68 3.33 19.83
N LEU A 82 8.40 4.09 18.77
CA LEU A 82 8.62 3.62 17.41
C LEU A 82 10.13 3.49 17.12
N PRO A 83 10.57 2.48 16.35
CA PRO A 83 11.98 2.28 16.03
C PRO A 83 12.61 3.50 15.37
N SER A 84 13.84 3.84 15.75
CA SER A 84 14.53 5.04 15.22
C SER A 84 15.33 4.78 13.95
N ASN A 85 15.45 3.52 13.54
CA ASN A 85 16.08 3.11 12.29
C ASN A 85 15.20 2.09 11.56
N CYS A 86 15.42 1.96 10.26
CA CYS A 86 14.70 0.98 9.43
C CYS A 86 15.09 -0.47 9.74
N GLU A 87 16.28 -0.71 10.29
CA GLU A 87 16.79 -2.07 10.60
C GLU A 87 16.05 -2.70 11.77
N GLU A 88 15.84 -1.96 12.85
CA GLU A 88 15.01 -2.37 13.99
C GLU A 88 13.56 -2.60 13.54
N PHE A 89 13.02 -1.68 12.73
CA PHE A 89 11.66 -1.84 12.20
C PHE A 89 11.55 -3.09 11.32
N LYS A 90 12.48 -3.31 10.39
CA LYS A 90 12.55 -4.52 9.56
C LYS A 90 12.68 -5.78 10.41
N SER A 91 13.48 -5.73 11.47
CA SER A 91 13.62 -6.84 12.43
C SER A 91 12.33 -7.14 13.18
N LEU A 92 11.51 -6.12 13.49
CA LEU A 92 10.18 -6.31 14.07
C LEU A 92 9.23 -6.95 13.06
N ILE A 93 9.18 -6.47 11.82
CA ILE A 93 8.34 -7.05 10.76
C ILE A 93 8.67 -8.54 10.56
N LYS A 94 9.96 -8.89 10.48
CA LYS A 94 10.42 -10.28 10.33
C LYS A 94 9.97 -11.18 11.49
N LYS A 95 9.83 -10.63 12.71
CA LYS A 95 9.33 -11.37 13.88
C LYS A 95 7.81 -11.50 13.87
N SER A 96 7.12 -10.50 13.34
CA SER A 96 5.66 -10.46 13.27
C SER A 96 5.20 -10.88 11.87
N ASN A 97 5.07 -12.17 11.57
CA ASN A 97 4.49 -12.84 10.36
C ASN A 97 3.83 -12.00 9.23
N ILE A 98 4.44 -10.90 8.82
CA ILE A 98 3.97 -9.95 7.82
C ILE A 98 4.84 -10.25 6.62
N THR A 99 4.20 -10.54 5.50
CA THR A 99 4.90 -10.90 4.28
C THR A 99 5.63 -9.68 3.74
N LEU A 100 6.96 -9.72 3.84
CA LEU A 100 7.85 -8.89 3.04
C LEU A 100 8.12 -9.61 1.73
N THR A 101 8.15 -8.87 0.64
CA THR A 101 8.64 -9.37 -0.65
C THR A 101 10.15 -9.57 -0.60
N GLU A 102 10.68 -10.47 -1.43
CA GLU A 102 12.12 -10.78 -1.48
C GLU A 102 13.00 -9.52 -1.69
N GLU A 103 12.48 -8.53 -2.43
CA GLU A 103 13.12 -7.24 -2.72
C GLU A 103 13.10 -6.27 -1.51
N GLU A 104 12.09 -6.38 -0.63
CA GLU A 104 12.03 -5.68 0.66
C GLU A 104 13.04 -6.27 1.66
N GLU A 105 13.24 -7.59 1.59
CA GLU A 105 14.17 -8.32 2.46
C GLU A 105 15.64 -8.14 2.10
N SER A 106 15.94 -7.95 0.81
CA SER A 106 17.30 -7.81 0.28
C SER A 106 17.85 -6.38 0.34
N ALA A 107 17.10 -5.41 0.87
CA ALA A 107 17.58 -4.05 1.12
C ALA A 107 18.87 -4.06 1.98
N GLU A 108 19.94 -3.45 1.44
CA GLU A 108 21.21 -3.29 2.13
C GLU A 108 21.04 -2.49 3.44
N GLU A 109 21.64 -3.01 4.51
CA GLU A 109 21.71 -2.37 5.84
C GLU A 109 22.50 -1.06 5.72
N GLY A 110 21.93 0.07 6.20
CA GLY A 110 22.65 1.35 6.26
C GLY A 110 22.15 2.55 5.43
N ASN A 111 20.99 2.51 4.76
CA ASN A 111 20.44 3.73 4.15
C ASN A 111 19.59 4.54 5.16
N GLU A 112 20.19 5.55 5.78
CA GLU A 112 19.56 6.45 6.76
C GLU A 112 18.43 7.33 6.17
N ASN A 113 18.39 7.53 4.85
CA ASN A 113 17.37 8.34 4.14
C ASN A 113 16.01 7.64 3.97
N ASN A 114 15.78 6.55 4.68
CA ASN A 114 14.62 5.69 4.49
C ASN A 114 13.50 5.93 5.52
N ILE A 115 13.66 6.91 6.41
CA ILE A 115 12.60 7.36 7.31
C ILE A 115 12.16 8.74 6.88
N LEU A 116 10.86 8.92 6.67
CA LEU A 116 10.27 10.20 6.32
C LEU A 116 9.45 10.73 7.48
N ASP A 117 9.52 12.04 7.69
CA ASP A 117 8.60 12.72 8.59
C ASP A 117 7.19 12.75 8.01
N PHE A 118 6.19 12.87 8.89
CA PHE A 118 4.79 12.96 8.51
C PHE A 118 4.52 14.06 7.47
N GLY A 119 5.14 15.23 7.62
CA GLY A 119 5.04 16.30 6.64
C GLY A 119 5.68 15.93 5.30
N GLU A 120 6.89 15.38 5.33
CA GLU A 120 7.67 15.05 4.13
C GLU A 120 6.94 14.05 3.23
N PHE A 121 6.27 13.06 3.83
CA PHE A 121 5.49 12.08 3.07
C PHE A 121 4.22 12.68 2.44
N PHE A 122 3.44 13.48 3.19
CA PHE A 122 2.15 13.99 2.69
C PHE A 122 2.25 15.27 1.87
N ASN A 123 3.32 16.07 2.03
CA ASN A 123 3.48 17.34 1.33
C ASN A 123 3.34 17.17 -0.20
N PRO A 124 4.06 16.23 -0.87
CA PRO A 124 3.95 16.04 -2.31
C PRO A 124 2.53 15.84 -2.83
N PHE A 125 1.62 15.33 -2.01
CA PHE A 125 0.23 15.03 -2.40
C PHE A 125 -0.78 16.11 -1.98
N THR A 126 -0.45 16.94 -0.99
CA THR A 126 -1.45 17.80 -0.31
C THR A 126 -1.26 19.30 -0.54
N VAL A 127 -0.07 19.77 -0.96
CA VAL A 127 0.17 21.20 -1.18
C VAL A 127 -0.69 21.72 -2.34
N VAL A 128 -1.05 23.01 -2.30
CA VAL A 128 -1.88 23.68 -3.33
C VAL A 128 -1.28 23.56 -4.73
N HIS A 129 0.04 23.49 -4.85
CA HIS A 129 0.78 23.37 -6.11
C HIS A 129 1.26 21.95 -6.42
N ALA A 130 0.86 20.95 -5.64
CA ALA A 130 1.13 19.56 -5.97
C ALA A 130 0.45 19.19 -7.31
N GLU A 131 1.16 18.44 -8.14
CA GLU A 131 0.56 17.83 -9.32
C GLU A 131 -0.43 16.76 -8.84
N ASP A 132 -1.69 16.90 -9.24
CA ASP A 132 -2.75 15.94 -8.91
C ASP A 132 -3.41 15.43 -10.20
N PRO A 133 -2.68 14.64 -11.01
CA PRO A 133 -3.21 14.14 -12.28
C PRO A 133 -4.43 13.23 -12.10
N TYR A 134 -4.65 12.70 -10.90
CA TYR A 134 -5.68 11.71 -10.58
C TYR A 134 -6.78 12.24 -9.66
N GLY A 135 -6.73 13.52 -9.25
CA GLY A 135 -7.75 14.11 -8.39
C GLY A 135 -7.79 13.56 -6.96
N GLN A 136 -6.70 12.97 -6.46
CA GLN A 136 -6.63 12.30 -5.16
C GLN A 136 -6.24 13.23 -4.00
N ARG A 137 -5.88 14.49 -4.28
CA ARG A 137 -5.35 15.43 -3.27
C ARG A 137 -6.24 15.55 -2.04
N ASP A 138 -7.54 15.69 -2.23
CA ASP A 138 -8.46 15.88 -1.10
C ASP A 138 -8.62 14.60 -0.27
N GLY A 139 -8.56 13.43 -0.90
CA GLY A 139 -8.49 12.15 -0.19
C GLY A 139 -7.18 12.01 0.60
N TYR A 140 -6.03 12.41 0.05
CA TYR A 140 -4.76 12.44 0.79
C TYR A 140 -4.78 13.41 1.99
N LYS A 141 -5.45 14.56 1.87
CA LYS A 141 -5.67 15.46 3.01
C LYS A 141 -6.56 14.85 4.09
N GLU A 142 -7.57 14.09 3.68
CA GLU A 142 -8.44 13.38 4.61
C GLU A 142 -7.69 12.25 5.32
N LEU A 143 -6.95 11.42 4.57
CA LEU A 143 -6.08 10.39 5.12
C LEU A 143 -5.08 10.97 6.12
N GLN A 144 -4.44 12.10 5.77
CA GLN A 144 -3.52 12.80 6.66
C GLN A 144 -4.20 13.20 7.99
N LYS A 145 -5.40 13.79 7.94
CA LYS A 145 -6.14 14.17 9.15
C LYS A 145 -6.55 12.96 9.99
N ILE A 146 -6.99 11.89 9.33
CA ILE A 146 -7.44 10.67 10.00
C ILE A 146 -6.28 10.00 10.73
N ILE A 147 -5.11 9.90 10.09
CA ILE A 147 -3.92 9.33 10.72
C ILE A 147 -3.47 10.18 11.91
N GLU A 148 -3.42 11.51 11.75
CA GLU A 148 -3.08 12.43 12.84
C GLU A 148 -4.06 12.29 14.03
N ALA A 149 -5.36 12.21 13.76
CA ALA A 149 -6.38 12.02 14.79
C ALA A 149 -6.27 10.65 15.47
N THR A 150 -6.01 9.60 14.70
CA THR A 150 -5.93 8.21 15.18
C THR A 150 -4.77 8.00 16.13
N PHE A 151 -3.61 8.61 15.85
CA PHE A 151 -2.41 8.47 16.67
C PHE A 151 -2.17 9.66 17.61
N HIS A 152 -3.17 10.54 17.77
CA HIS A 152 -3.14 11.69 18.67
C HIS A 152 -1.97 12.66 18.42
N GLY A 153 -1.55 12.84 17.18
CA GLY A 153 -0.46 13.73 16.82
C GLY A 153 0.44 13.19 15.71
N LYS A 154 1.08 14.11 14.99
CA LYS A 154 2.00 13.79 13.88
C LYS A 154 3.32 13.20 14.41
N GLU A 155 3.69 13.56 15.62
CA GLU A 155 4.88 13.09 16.33
C GLU A 155 4.84 11.61 16.71
N ASN A 156 3.63 11.02 16.74
CA ASN A 156 3.42 9.62 17.09
C ASN A 156 3.37 8.70 15.85
N VAL A 157 3.66 9.25 14.67
CA VAL A 157 3.62 8.55 13.39
C VAL A 157 5.00 8.61 12.76
N ARG A 158 5.45 7.48 12.19
CA ARG A 158 6.67 7.41 11.37
C ARG A 158 6.37 6.72 10.06
N ILE A 159 7.07 7.16 9.02
CA ILE A 159 7.00 6.55 7.70
C ILE A 159 8.34 5.87 7.41
N TYR A 160 8.32 4.55 7.20
CA TYR A 160 9.50 3.77 6.85
C TYR A 160 9.44 3.34 5.39
N LYS A 161 10.51 3.54 4.65
CA LYS A 161 10.75 3.01 3.31
C LYS A 161 11.69 1.80 3.44
N VAL A 162 11.16 0.59 3.32
CA VAL A 162 11.93 -0.65 3.45
C VAL A 162 11.97 -1.35 2.10
N GLY A 163 13.15 -1.47 1.51
CA GLY A 163 13.33 -2.20 0.26
C GLY A 163 14.52 -1.71 -0.56
N SER A 164 14.74 -2.37 -1.68
CA SER A 164 15.83 -2.06 -2.61
C SER A 164 15.26 -1.52 -3.92
N HIS A 165 16.09 -0.73 -4.63
CA HIS A 165 15.96 0.02 -5.90
C HIS A 165 14.77 -0.18 -6.85
N ARG A 166 14.03 -1.29 -6.81
CA ARG A 166 12.87 -1.55 -7.66
C ARG A 166 11.53 -1.60 -6.94
N LYS A 167 11.51 -2.08 -5.71
CA LYS A 167 10.31 -2.16 -4.88
C LYS A 167 10.65 -1.80 -3.45
N ILE A 168 10.04 -0.71 -3.00
CA ILE A 168 10.23 -0.16 -1.68
C ILE A 168 8.88 -0.18 -0.98
N GLY A 169 8.76 -0.99 0.07
CA GLY A 169 7.60 -0.95 0.95
C GLY A 169 7.57 0.35 1.73
N VAL A 170 6.46 1.07 1.64
CA VAL A 170 6.21 2.31 2.38
C VAL A 170 5.24 2.00 3.51
N PHE A 171 5.71 2.15 4.74
CA PHE A 171 4.96 1.82 5.95
C PHE A 171 4.65 3.09 6.72
N ILE A 172 3.39 3.47 6.81
CA ILE A 172 2.91 4.60 7.60
C ILE A 172 2.35 4.05 8.90
N VAL A 173 3.11 4.17 10.00
CA VAL A 173 2.79 3.47 11.24
C VAL A 173 2.78 4.38 12.45
N GLY A 174 1.91 4.05 13.40
CA GLY A 174 1.86 4.65 14.72
C GLY A 174 1.88 3.58 15.82
N LEU A 175 2.19 4.03 17.03
CA LEU A 175 2.26 3.18 18.22
C LEU A 175 0.95 3.19 18.99
N VAL A 176 0.43 2.01 19.31
CA VAL A 176 -0.65 1.82 20.29
C VAL A 176 -0.06 1.20 21.54
N LYS A 177 0.04 2.01 22.61
CA LYS A 177 0.69 1.63 23.87
C LYS A 177 0.10 0.35 24.47
N GLY A 178 0.97 -0.60 24.82
CA GLY A 178 0.57 -1.87 25.41
C GLY A 178 -0.10 -2.84 24.43
N VAL A 179 -0.05 -2.56 23.13
CA VAL A 179 -0.63 -3.43 22.08
C VAL A 179 0.39 -3.70 20.98
N GLY A 180 0.98 -2.65 20.39
CA GLY A 180 1.96 -2.79 19.32
C GLY A 180 1.93 -1.66 18.30
N ILE A 181 2.49 -1.94 17.11
CA ILE A 181 2.57 -0.99 16.00
C ILE A 181 1.44 -1.27 15.00
N VAL A 182 0.76 -0.23 14.55
CA VAL A 182 -0.40 -0.30 13.65
C VAL A 182 -0.24 0.71 12.54
N GLY A 183 -0.69 0.40 11.33
CA GLY A 183 -0.66 1.38 10.25
C GLY A 183 -1.11 0.87 8.90
N LEU A 184 -0.64 1.57 7.87
CA LEU A 184 -0.84 1.23 6.47
C LEU A 184 0.51 0.90 5.81
N LYS A 185 0.49 -0.06 4.89
CA LYS A 185 1.58 -0.42 3.99
C LYS A 185 1.14 -0.13 2.57
N THR A 186 2.04 0.39 1.74
CA THR A 186 1.89 0.41 0.28
C THR A 186 3.24 0.12 -0.36
N LEU A 187 3.30 0.00 -1.69
CA LEU A 187 4.51 -0.29 -2.44
C LEU A 187 4.86 0.87 -3.35
N SER A 188 6.12 1.29 -3.31
CA SER A 188 6.72 2.22 -4.24
C SER A 188 7.56 1.44 -5.24
N VAL A 189 7.13 1.41 -6.49
CA VAL A 189 7.89 0.85 -7.62
C VAL A 189 8.73 1.95 -8.26
N GLU A 190 10.00 1.67 -8.49
CA GLU A 190 11.02 2.52 -9.14
C GLU A 190 11.72 1.66 -10.23
N THR A 191 12.04 2.17 -11.43
CA THR A 191 12.71 1.40 -12.52
C THR A 191 14.06 1.93 -12.96
#